data_AF-A0A6C0IH11-F1
#
_entry.id   AF-A0A6C0IH11-F1
#
_cell.length_a   1.000
_cell.length_b   1.000
_cell.length_c   1.000
_cell.angle_alpha   90.00
_cell.angle_beta   90.00
_cell.angle_gamma   90.00
#
_symmetry.space_group_name_H-M   'P 1'
#
loop_
_entity.id
_entity.type
_entity.pdbx_description
1 polymer ?
#
loop_
_entity_poly.entity_id
_entity_poly.type
_entity_poly.pdbx_seq_one_letter_code
_entity_poly.pdbx_strand_id
1 'polypeptide(L)'
;MPTPTNPRLYEAVKKEAKQKFAVWPSAYASGWLVRTYKQRGGTYTDRDTTTAPTEKPLVRWFDEEWVDVCHYLKTGKLKACGRPHAQSKDYPYCRPSKRVSSQTPSTLHEIERPVLESRCARKRKDPSTIVR
;
A
#
# COMPACT_ATOMS: atom_id res chain seq x y z
N MET A 1 -14.69 -14.04 5.06
CA MET A 1 -14.20 -12.83 4.36
C MET A 1 -15.42 -11.95 4.11
N PRO A 2 -15.33 -10.62 4.23
CA PRO A 2 -16.46 -9.73 3.96
C PRO A 2 -16.90 -9.86 2.51
N THR A 3 -18.21 -10.01 2.28
CA THR A 3 -18.77 -10.15 0.92
C THR A 3 -19.47 -8.86 0.51
N PRO A 4 -19.23 -8.30 -0.69
CA PRO A 4 -19.93 -7.11 -1.14
C PRO A 4 -21.44 -7.35 -1.23
N THR A 5 -22.25 -6.48 -0.63
CA THR A 5 -23.72 -6.55 -0.69
C THR A 5 -24.27 -6.19 -2.06
N ASN A 6 -23.52 -5.40 -2.85
CA ASN A 6 -23.84 -5.05 -4.23
C ASN A 6 -22.72 -5.50 -5.19
N PRO A 7 -22.77 -6.74 -5.69
CA PRO A 7 -21.74 -7.29 -6.57
C PRO A 7 -21.59 -6.54 -7.89
N ARG A 8 -22.70 -6.01 -8.45
CA ARG A 8 -22.67 -5.27 -9.73
C ARG A 8 -21.91 -3.96 -9.59
N LEU A 9 -22.19 -3.20 -8.52
CA LEU A 9 -21.45 -1.98 -8.22
C LEU A 9 -19.98 -2.28 -7.93
N TYR A 10 -19.71 -3.34 -7.17
CA TYR A 10 -18.34 -3.76 -6.85
C TYR A 10 -17.52 -4.08 -8.11
N GLU A 11 -18.06 -4.89 -9.03
CA GLU A 11 -17.37 -5.24 -10.28
C GLU A 11 -17.21 -4.03 -11.23
N ALA A 12 -18.17 -3.09 -11.24
CA ALA A 12 -18.03 -1.83 -11.97
C ALA A 12 -16.85 -0.99 -11.44
N VAL A 13 -16.78 -0.76 -10.12
CA VAL A 13 -15.68 -0.02 -9.49
C VAL A 13 -14.34 -0.75 -9.67
N LYS A 14 -14.34 -2.09 -9.63
CA LYS A 14 -13.14 -2.89 -9.90
C LYS A 14 -12.64 -2.72 -11.33
N LYS A 15 -13.53 -2.61 -12.32
CA LYS A 15 -13.16 -2.31 -13.71
C LYS A 15 -12.52 -0.93 -13.80
N GLU A 16 -13.11 0.08 -13.15
CA GLU A 16 -12.52 1.42 -13.08
C GLU A 16 -11.14 1.42 -12.41
N ALA A 17 -10.97 0.65 -11.33
CA ALA A 17 -9.68 0.52 -10.66
C ALA A 17 -8.62 -0.07 -11.60
N LYS A 18 -8.96 -1.13 -12.33
CA LYS A 18 -8.06 -1.74 -13.33
C LYS A 18 -7.69 -0.80 -14.47
N GLN A 19 -8.56 0.15 -14.82
CA GLN A 19 -8.27 1.18 -15.83
C GLN A 19 -7.40 2.32 -15.26
N LYS A 20 -7.62 2.68 -13.99
CA LYS A 20 -6.92 3.79 -13.32
C LYS A 20 -5.49 3.42 -12.89
N PHE A 21 -5.26 2.18 -12.46
CA PHE A 21 -3.98 1.74 -11.89
C PHE A 21 -3.26 0.78 -12.83
N ALA A 22 -1.99 1.06 -13.13
CA ALA A 22 -1.15 0.22 -13.97
C ALA A 22 -0.87 -1.18 -13.36
N VAL A 23 -0.92 -1.31 -12.03
CA VAL A 23 -0.64 -2.56 -11.32
C VAL A 23 -1.88 -3.01 -10.55
N TRP A 24 -2.43 -4.16 -10.94
CA TRP A 24 -3.57 -4.81 -10.31
C TRP A 24 -3.29 -6.28 -9.99
N PRO A 25 -3.63 -6.77 -8.77
CA PRO A 25 -4.03 -6.01 -7.59
C PRO A 25 -2.81 -5.35 -6.92
N SER A 26 -2.93 -4.09 -6.54
CA SER A 26 -1.96 -3.40 -5.67
C SER A 26 -2.66 -2.91 -4.39
N ALA A 27 -1.92 -2.67 -3.32
CA ALA A 27 -2.50 -2.19 -2.06
C ALA A 27 -3.29 -0.89 -2.28
N TYR A 28 -2.72 0.07 -3.04
CA TYR A 28 -3.37 1.32 -3.41
C TYR A 28 -4.61 1.11 -4.30
N ALA A 29 -4.53 0.27 -5.33
CA ALA A 29 -5.68 0.02 -6.20
C ALA A 29 -6.83 -0.67 -5.45
N SER A 30 -6.52 -1.65 -4.60
CA SER A 30 -7.49 -2.32 -3.75
C SER A 30 -8.10 -1.37 -2.72
N GLY A 31 -7.29 -0.50 -2.09
CA GLY A 31 -7.76 0.52 -1.16
C GLY A 31 -8.70 1.53 -1.84
N TRP A 32 -8.34 2.00 -3.05
CA TRP A 32 -9.19 2.89 -3.84
C TRP A 32 -10.52 2.23 -4.22
N LEU A 33 -10.50 0.95 -4.60
CA LEU A 33 -11.73 0.20 -4.88
C LEU A 33 -12.65 0.21 -3.67
N VAL A 34 -12.15 -0.22 -2.50
CA VAL A 34 -12.97 -0.33 -1.29
C VAL A 34 -13.53 1.04 -0.87
N ARG A 35 -12.71 2.09 -0.92
CA ARG A 35 -13.14 3.47 -0.62
C ARG A 35 -14.24 3.93 -1.57
N THR A 36 -14.04 3.75 -2.87
CA THR A 36 -14.98 4.19 -3.91
C THR A 36 -16.29 3.40 -3.85
N TYR A 37 -16.20 2.08 -3.66
CA TYR A 37 -17.36 1.22 -3.49
C TYR A 37 -18.21 1.67 -2.29
N LYS A 38 -17.58 1.92 -1.13
CA LYS A 38 -18.27 2.45 0.06
C LYS A 38 -18.85 3.84 -0.15
N GLN A 39 -18.10 4.73 -0.81
CA GLN A 39 -18.55 6.09 -1.14
C GLN A 39 -19.81 6.08 -2.03
N ARG A 40 -19.93 5.09 -2.92
CA ARG A 40 -21.09 4.90 -3.80
C ARG A 40 -22.24 4.11 -3.16
N GLY A 41 -22.24 3.98 -1.83
CA GLY A 41 -23.29 3.31 -1.06
C GLY A 41 -23.14 1.79 -0.97
N GLY A 42 -22.03 1.22 -1.46
CA GLY A 42 -21.73 -0.20 -1.31
C GLY A 42 -21.36 -0.55 0.12
N THR A 43 -21.90 -1.65 0.64
CA THR A 43 -21.54 -2.19 1.95
C THR A 43 -20.98 -3.61 1.81
N TYR A 44 -20.43 -4.14 2.90
CA TYR A 44 -20.02 -5.53 2.98
C TYR A 44 -20.91 -6.22 4.02
N THR A 45 -21.20 -7.50 3.83
CA THR A 45 -21.78 -8.33 4.88
C THR A 45 -20.66 -8.59 5.89
N ASP A 46 -20.73 -7.92 7.02
CA ASP A 46 -19.67 -7.94 8.02
C ASP A 46 -19.52 -9.32 8.67
N ARG A 47 -18.32 -9.54 9.22
CA ARG A 47 -18.12 -10.36 10.42
C ARG A 47 -18.11 -9.35 11.57
N ASP A 48 -19.00 -9.52 12.54
CA ASP A 48 -19.17 -8.77 13.79
C ASP A 48 -18.26 -7.54 14.00
N THR A 49 -18.81 -6.34 13.79
CA THR A 49 -18.12 -5.05 13.93
C THR A 49 -17.89 -4.63 15.39
N THR A 50 -18.38 -5.39 16.37
CA THR A 50 -18.38 -5.02 17.79
C THR A 50 -16.99 -5.04 18.43
N THR A 51 -15.98 -5.59 17.74
CA THR A 51 -14.57 -5.64 18.17
C THR A 51 -13.62 -4.79 17.30
N ALA A 52 -14.13 -3.93 16.42
CA ALA A 52 -13.29 -3.10 15.57
C ALA A 52 -12.45 -2.12 16.43
N PRO A 53 -11.10 -2.13 16.32
CA PRO A 53 -10.26 -1.15 17.01
C PRO A 53 -10.66 0.28 16.65
N THR A 54 -10.68 1.17 17.64
CA THR A 54 -10.98 2.60 17.49
C THR A 54 -10.00 3.31 16.55
N GLU A 55 -8.76 2.84 16.50
CA GLU A 55 -7.78 3.29 15.50
C GLU A 55 -7.99 2.53 14.19
N LYS A 56 -7.99 3.26 13.06
CA LYS A 56 -7.97 2.66 11.72
C LYS A 56 -6.53 2.65 11.19
N PRO A 57 -5.64 1.75 11.67
CA PRO A 57 -4.22 1.75 11.30
C PRO A 57 -4.00 1.63 9.80
N LEU A 58 -4.93 0.98 9.10
CA LEU A 58 -4.89 0.86 7.64
C LEU A 58 -5.16 2.20 6.93
N VAL A 59 -6.03 3.06 7.47
CA VAL A 59 -6.27 4.40 6.90
C VAL A 59 -4.99 5.23 7.03
N ARG A 60 -4.39 5.26 8.23
CA ARG A 60 -3.09 5.89 8.45
C ARG A 60 -2.04 5.39 7.47
N TRP A 61 -1.95 4.06 7.29
CA TRP A 61 -1.03 3.45 6.35
C TRP A 61 -1.21 3.96 4.91
N PHE A 62 -2.46 4.19 4.46
CA PHE A 62 -2.70 4.78 3.15
C PHE A 62 -2.28 6.25 3.08
N ASP A 63 -2.53 7.03 4.13
CA ASP A 63 -2.21 8.46 4.19
C ASP A 63 -0.69 8.73 4.28
N GLU A 64 0.08 7.75 4.76
CA GLU A 64 1.55 7.79 4.85
C GLU A 64 2.26 7.75 3.47
N GLU A 65 1.54 7.37 2.41
CA GLU A 65 2.06 7.29 1.03
C GLU A 65 3.40 6.54 0.91
N TRP A 66 3.35 5.24 1.14
CA TRP A 66 4.48 4.31 0.99
C TRP A 66 5.02 4.23 -0.45
N VAL A 67 6.31 4.50 -0.58
CA VAL A 67 7.04 4.56 -1.85
C VAL A 67 8.17 3.53 -1.92
N ASP A 68 8.52 3.11 -3.13
CA ASP A 68 9.67 2.25 -3.39
C ASP A 68 10.97 3.07 -3.36
N VAL A 69 11.69 2.93 -2.24
CA VAL A 69 12.98 3.57 -2.00
C VAL A 69 14.00 3.14 -3.07
N CYS A 70 13.98 1.86 -3.46
CA CYS A 70 14.92 1.33 -4.44
C CYS A 70 14.70 1.92 -5.85
N HIS A 71 13.47 2.30 -6.18
CA HIS A 71 13.16 3.02 -7.41
C HIS A 71 13.58 4.49 -7.32
N TYR A 72 13.29 5.14 -6.20
CA TYR A 72 13.68 6.51 -5.94
C TYR A 72 15.20 6.70 -6.05
N LEU A 73 15.99 5.84 -5.41
CA LEU A 73 17.46 5.90 -5.46
C LEU A 73 18.03 5.77 -6.88
N LYS A 74 17.34 5.05 -7.77
CA LYS A 74 17.76 4.86 -9.17
C LYS A 74 17.35 6.00 -10.10
N THR A 75 16.17 6.58 -9.88
CA THR A 75 15.51 7.44 -10.87
C THR A 75 15.26 8.87 -10.38
N GLY A 76 15.40 9.12 -9.08
CA GLY A 76 14.95 10.34 -8.42
C GLY A 76 13.42 10.49 -8.33
N LYS A 77 12.64 9.54 -8.86
CA LYS A 77 11.18 9.63 -8.94
C LYS A 77 10.51 8.77 -7.88
N LEU A 78 9.52 9.36 -7.19
CA LEU A 78 8.66 8.64 -6.26
C LEU A 78 7.71 7.72 -7.04
N LYS A 79 7.65 6.46 -6.61
CA LYS A 79 6.75 5.45 -7.15
C LYS A 79 6.11 4.71 -5.98
N ALA A 80 4.81 4.48 -6.07
CA ALA A 80 4.07 3.71 -5.07
C ALA A 80 4.74 2.36 -4.80
N CYS A 81 4.89 2.01 -3.53
CA CYS A 81 5.54 0.76 -3.19
C CYS A 81 4.63 -0.44 -3.48
N GLY A 82 5.23 -1.51 -3.99
CA GLY A 82 4.52 -2.76 -4.26
C GLY A 82 5.19 -3.56 -5.36
N ARG A 83 4.86 -4.85 -5.41
CA ARG A 83 5.31 -5.73 -6.48
C ARG A 83 4.32 -5.67 -7.66
N PRO A 84 4.79 -5.80 -8.91
CA PRO A 84 3.90 -5.89 -10.05
C PRO A 84 3.05 -7.17 -10.02
N HIS A 85 3.63 -8.27 -9.54
CA HIS A 85 2.96 -9.56 -9.36
C HIS A 85 3.44 -10.22 -8.06
N ALA A 86 2.59 -11.07 -7.47
CA ALA A 86 2.88 -11.73 -6.19
C ALA A 86 4.16 -12.59 -6.23
N GLN A 87 4.43 -13.21 -7.38
CA GLN A 87 5.57 -14.10 -7.61
C GLN A 87 6.87 -13.34 -7.97
N SER A 88 6.83 -12.01 -8.07
CA SER A 88 8.03 -11.24 -8.42
C SER A 88 9.10 -11.41 -7.34
N LYS A 89 10.30 -11.79 -7.79
CA LYS A 89 11.52 -11.88 -6.97
C LYS A 89 12.02 -10.50 -6.55
N ASP A 90 11.69 -9.47 -7.33
CA ASP A 90 12.04 -8.09 -7.02
C ASP A 90 11.15 -7.57 -5.89
N TYR A 91 11.70 -7.57 -4.69
CA TYR A 91 11.02 -7.04 -3.50
C TYR A 91 11.47 -5.60 -3.25
N PRO A 92 10.56 -4.62 -3.32
CA PRO A 92 10.90 -3.22 -3.09
C PRO A 92 11.15 -2.95 -1.60
N TYR A 93 12.05 -2.03 -1.30
CA TYR A 93 12.18 -1.50 0.06
C TYR A 93 11.20 -0.34 0.21
N CYS A 94 10.13 -0.55 0.98
CA CYS A 94 9.08 0.44 1.18
C CYS A 94 9.38 1.34 2.39
N ARG A 95 9.18 2.65 2.22
CA ARG A 95 9.14 3.63 3.32
C ARG A 95 8.02 4.64 3.09
N PRO A 96 7.45 5.23 4.17
CA PRO A 96 6.46 6.27 4.03
C PRO A 96 7.11 7.53 3.42
N SER A 97 6.41 8.18 2.51
CA SER A 97 6.82 9.48 1.97
C SER A 97 6.42 10.62 2.89
N LYS A 98 5.36 10.43 3.71
CA LYS A 98 4.79 11.46 4.57
C LYS A 98 4.65 10.94 6.00
N ARG A 99 4.99 11.77 6.98
CA ARG A 99 4.74 11.52 8.40
C ARG A 99 3.31 11.94 8.72
N VAL A 100 2.46 10.99 9.15
CA VAL A 100 1.06 11.25 9.51
C VAL A 100 0.86 11.28 11.03
N SER A 101 1.64 10.48 11.77
CA SER A 101 1.56 10.43 13.24
C SER A 101 2.91 10.07 13.87
N SER A 102 2.95 10.05 15.20
CA SER A 102 4.08 9.51 15.97
C SER A 102 4.34 8.02 15.70
N GLN A 103 3.32 7.26 15.29
CA GLN A 103 3.44 5.85 14.91
C GLN A 103 3.98 5.65 13.49
N THR A 104 4.13 6.72 12.69
CA THR A 104 4.70 6.62 11.36
C THR A 104 6.22 6.37 11.47
N PRO A 105 6.76 5.30 10.84
CA PRO A 105 8.19 5.05 10.83
C PRO A 105 8.99 6.17 10.15
N SER A 106 10.32 6.12 10.27
CA SER A 106 11.18 7.07 9.57
C SER A 106 10.88 7.11 8.08
N THR A 107 10.64 8.30 7.55
CA THR A 107 10.31 8.56 6.15
C THR A 107 11.53 8.46 5.25
N LEU A 108 11.29 8.44 3.94
CA LEU A 108 12.35 8.46 2.92
C LEU A 108 13.33 9.64 3.11
N HIS A 109 12.85 10.79 3.59
CA HIS A 109 13.65 12.01 3.73
C HIS A 109 14.34 12.14 5.10
N GLU A 110 13.94 11.33 6.08
CA GLU A 110 14.52 11.33 7.44
C GLU A 110 15.72 10.37 7.56
N ILE A 111 16.00 9.56 6.54
CA ILE A 111 17.09 8.58 6.54
C ILE A 111 18.13 9.01 5.51
N GLU A 112 19.40 8.94 5.89
CA GLU A 112 20.51 9.25 4.99
C GLU A 112 20.57 8.28 3.80
N ARG A 113 20.97 8.82 2.64
CA ARG A 113 21.03 8.09 1.38
C ARG A 113 21.89 6.80 1.44
N PRO A 114 23.09 6.78 2.03
CA PRO A 114 23.90 5.55 2.11
C PRO A 114 23.19 4.44 2.90
N VAL A 115 22.45 4.80 3.93
CA VAL A 115 21.66 3.85 4.73
C VAL A 115 20.51 3.29 3.89
N LEU A 116 19.80 4.15 3.14
CA LEU A 116 18.74 3.70 2.22
C LEU A 116 19.27 2.74 1.14
N GLU A 117 20.45 3.01 0.58
CA GLU A 117 21.10 2.16 -0.43
C GLU A 117 21.45 0.78 0.14
N SER A 118 22.08 0.73 1.32
CA SER A 118 22.39 -0.51 2.03
C SER A 118 21.12 -1.33 2.34
N ARG A 119 20.09 -0.67 2.87
CA ARG A 119 18.79 -1.28 3.19
C ARG A 119 18.08 -1.82 1.95
N CYS A 120 18.09 -1.07 0.85
CA CYS A 120 17.56 -1.51 -0.44
C CYS A 120 18.30 -2.74 -0.96
N ALA A 121 19.64 -2.74 -0.95
CA ALA A 121 20.45 -3.85 -1.41
C ALA A 121 20.17 -5.13 -0.60
N ARG A 122 20.09 -5.01 0.73
CA ARG A 122 19.76 -6.14 1.61
C ARG A 122 18.37 -6.70 1.33
N LYS A 123 17.35 -5.84 1.13
CA LYS A 123 15.99 -6.29 0.85
C LYS A 123 15.86 -6.99 -0.51
N ARG A 124 16.65 -6.59 -1.51
CA ARG A 124 16.73 -7.27 -2.81
C ARG A 124 17.46 -8.61 -2.73
N LYS A 125 18.51 -8.70 -1.91
CA LYS A 125 19.26 -9.95 -1.71
C LYS A 125 18.43 -10.98 -0.95
N ASP A 126 17.78 -10.54 0.13
CA ASP A 126 16.91 -11.37 0.94
C ASP A 126 15.63 -10.59 1.32
N PRO A 127 14.53 -10.82 0.60
CA PRO A 127 13.23 -10.25 0.90
C PRO A 127 12.67 -10.60 2.27
N SER A 128 13.14 -11.69 2.90
CA SER A 128 12.66 -12.11 4.23
C SER A 128 13.35 -11.34 5.36
N THR A 129 14.52 -10.76 5.11
CA THR A 129 15.24 -9.95 6.10
C THR A 129 14.38 -8.76 6.54
N ILE A 130 14.24 -8.62 7.86
CA ILE A 130 13.61 -7.46 8.49
C ILE A 130 14.62 -6.30 8.46
N VAL A 131 14.26 -5.24 7.76
CA VAL A 131 15.09 -4.04 7.58
C VAL A 131 14.46 -2.90 8.38
N ARG A 132 14.86 -2.79 9.66
CA ARG A 132 14.46 -1.70 10.55
C ARG A 132 15.20 -0.41 10.19
#